data_AF-A0AAQ3RF45-F1
#
_entry.id   AF-A0AAQ3RF45-F1
#
_cell.length_a   1.000
_cell.length_b   1.000
_cell.length_c   1.000
_cell.angle_alpha   90.00
_cell.angle_beta   90.00
_cell.angle_gamma   90.00
#
_symmetry.space_group_name_H-M   'P 1'
#
loop_
_entity.id
_entity.type
_entity.pdbx_description
1 polymer ?
#
loop_
_entity_poly.entity_id
_entity_poly.type
_entity_poly.pdbx_seq_one_letter_code
_entity_poly.pdbx_strand_id
1 'polypeptide(L)'
;MATTTRHPSHRTSKQHFKVCFCFRRMFRLKVVEPPDEINTVFEEYSHDGIMSMDDMCNFLVEFQGENEAVTTHAQAIFDSLKHLNIFQRRGFHIDAFFRYLLSDLNGPLAEVHHDMNAPLAHYFLYTGHNSYLTGNQLSSASSTSAIIKALKKGVRVIELDLWPNSRGDDVLVHHGGYEFI
;
A
#
# COMPACT_ATOMS: atom_id res chain seq x y z
N MET A 1 11.80 6.18 -47.83
CA MET A 1 10.44 5.77 -47.45
C MET A 1 10.29 6.02 -45.97
N ALA A 2 9.51 7.03 -45.58
CA ALA A 2 9.24 7.34 -44.18
C ALA A 2 8.05 6.52 -43.71
N THR A 3 8.28 5.59 -42.78
CA THR A 3 7.25 4.82 -42.10
C THR A 3 6.62 5.66 -41.01
N THR A 4 5.38 6.11 -41.23
CA THR A 4 4.54 6.76 -40.22
C THR A 4 4.06 5.72 -39.21
N THR A 5 4.65 5.70 -38.02
CA THR A 5 4.07 5.04 -36.84
C THR A 5 2.80 5.78 -36.43
N ARG A 6 1.64 5.13 -36.56
CA ARG A 6 0.36 5.65 -36.05
C ARG A 6 0.33 5.44 -34.54
N HIS A 7 0.34 6.51 -33.76
CA HIS A 7 -0.04 6.45 -32.35
C HIS A 7 -1.49 5.97 -32.22
N PRO A 8 -1.80 5.05 -31.29
CA PRO A 8 -3.18 4.64 -31.04
C PRO A 8 -3.98 5.81 -30.48
N SER A 9 -5.19 6.02 -31.03
CA SER A 9 -6.12 7.04 -30.56
C SER A 9 -6.61 6.71 -29.14
N HIS A 10 -6.36 7.61 -28.18
CA HIS A 10 -6.81 7.52 -26.79
C HIS A 10 -8.30 7.14 -26.67
N ARG A 11 -8.60 6.04 -25.99
CA ARG A 11 -9.97 5.54 -25.79
C ARG A 11 -10.58 6.17 -24.53
N THR A 12 -11.19 7.35 -24.68
CA THR A 12 -11.94 7.97 -23.57
C THR A 12 -13.32 7.34 -23.42
N SER A 13 -13.64 6.72 -22.28
CA SER A 13 -15.02 6.31 -21.96
C SER A 13 -15.80 7.50 -21.38
N LYS A 14 -17.01 7.76 -21.89
CA LYS A 14 -17.88 8.83 -21.41
C LYS A 14 -18.92 8.23 -20.47
N GLN A 15 -18.90 8.63 -19.20
CA GLN A 15 -19.95 8.26 -18.24
C GLN A 15 -20.81 9.47 -17.91
N HIS A 16 -22.12 9.22 -17.82
CA HIS A 16 -23.12 10.24 -17.51
C HIS A 16 -23.53 10.11 -16.05
N PHE A 17 -23.27 11.15 -15.26
CA PHE A 17 -23.70 11.22 -13.87
C PHE A 17 -24.87 12.21 -13.76
N LYS A 18 -25.94 11.80 -13.08
CA LYS A 18 -27.10 12.66 -12.82
C LYS A 18 -26.76 13.52 -11.59
N VAL A 19 -26.57 14.82 -11.81
CA VAL A 19 -26.22 15.77 -10.74
C VAL A 19 -27.39 16.73 -10.61
N CYS A 20 -28.24 16.49 -9.62
CA CYS A 20 -29.54 17.15 -9.44
C CYS A 20 -30.56 16.82 -10.57
N PHE A 21 -31.85 16.90 -10.24
CA PHE A 21 -32.98 16.23 -10.90
C PHE A 21 -33.09 16.44 -12.43
N CYS A 22 -32.48 17.50 -12.98
CA CYS A 22 -32.55 17.87 -14.40
C CYS A 22 -31.20 17.99 -15.13
N PHE A 23 -30.05 17.85 -14.46
CA PHE A 23 -28.74 18.04 -15.10
C PHE A 23 -27.95 16.74 -15.19
N ARG A 24 -27.56 16.36 -16.41
CA ARG A 24 -26.62 15.27 -16.66
C ARG A 24 -25.25 15.89 -16.93
N ARG A 25 -24.27 15.61 -16.07
CA ARG A 25 -22.89 16.04 -16.27
C ARG A 25 -22.09 14.90 -16.86
N MET A 26 -21.38 15.19 -17.95
CA MET A 26 -20.50 14.24 -18.62
C MET A 26 -19.11 14.35 -18.01
N PHE A 27 -18.65 13.27 -17.39
CA PHE A 27 -17.27 13.17 -16.93
C PHE A 27 -16.51 12.28 -17.91
N ARG A 28 -15.38 12.78 -18.39
CA ARG A 28 -14.39 11.96 -19.11
C ARG A 28 -13.56 11.29 -18.03
N LEU A 29 -13.90 10.04 -17.71
CA LEU A 29 -12.99 9.21 -16.92
C LEU A 29 -11.82 8.90 -17.85
N LYS A 30 -10.64 9.42 -17.51
CA LYS A 30 -9.41 8.85 -18.04
C LYS A 30 -9.37 7.44 -17.49
N VAL A 31 -9.56 6.45 -18.36
CA VAL A 31 -9.15 5.08 -18.03
C VAL A 31 -7.67 5.19 -17.69
N VAL A 32 -7.25 4.65 -16.54
CA VAL A 32 -5.84 4.68 -16.16
C VAL A 32 -5.13 3.77 -17.15
N GLU A 33 -4.50 4.38 -18.15
CA GLU A 33 -3.66 3.69 -19.12
C GLU A 33 -2.26 3.50 -18.49
N PRO A 34 -1.60 2.36 -18.74
CA PRO A 34 -0.23 2.14 -18.31
C PRO A 34 0.70 3.22 -18.90
N PRO A 35 1.61 3.82 -18.09
CA PRO A 35 2.67 4.68 -18.60
C PRO A 35 3.57 3.98 -19.63
N ASP A 36 4.25 4.76 -20.47
CA ASP A 36 5.12 4.23 -21.55
C ASP A 36 6.26 3.36 -21.01
N GLU A 37 6.77 3.68 -19.81
CA GLU A 37 7.78 2.87 -19.13
C GLU A 37 7.25 1.47 -18.78
N ILE A 38 5.99 1.37 -18.36
CA ILE A 38 5.34 0.09 -18.06
C ILE A 38 5.08 -0.71 -19.33
N ASN A 39 4.71 -0.03 -20.42
CA ASN A 39 4.56 -0.68 -21.73
C ASN A 39 5.90 -1.27 -22.20
N THR A 40 7.00 -0.53 -22.04
CA THR A 40 8.34 -0.97 -22.42
C THR A 40 8.75 -2.23 -21.65
N VAL A 41 8.56 -2.24 -20.33
CA VAL A 41 8.86 -3.42 -19.50
C VAL A 41 7.97 -4.60 -19.87
N PHE A 42 6.68 -4.38 -20.10
CA PHE A 42 5.78 -5.45 -20.51
C PHE A 42 6.18 -6.06 -21.86
N GLU A 43 6.58 -5.25 -22.83
CA GLU A 43 7.04 -5.71 -24.16
C GLU A 43 8.35 -6.52 -24.07
N GLU A 44 9.24 -6.19 -23.14
CA GLU A 44 10.48 -6.94 -22.89
C GLU A 44 10.21 -8.35 -22.36
N TYR A 45 9.18 -8.49 -21.51
CA TYR A 45 8.77 -9.74 -20.88
C TYR A 45 7.46 -10.31 -21.46
N SER A 46 7.18 -10.09 -22.74
CA SER A 46 6.01 -10.69 -23.39
C SER A 46 6.27 -11.03 -24.85
N HIS A 47 5.42 -11.90 -25.40
CA HIS A 47 5.46 -12.30 -26.79
C HIS A 47 4.11 -12.05 -27.45
N ASP A 48 4.13 -11.34 -28.59
CA ASP A 48 2.92 -10.95 -29.34
C ASP A 48 1.86 -10.22 -28.46
N GLY A 49 2.33 -9.43 -27.49
CA GLY A 49 1.47 -8.67 -26.56
C GLY A 49 0.77 -9.54 -25.50
N ILE A 50 1.29 -10.74 -25.24
CA ILE A 50 0.80 -11.67 -24.23
C ILE A 50 1.98 -12.10 -23.35
N MET A 51 1.85 -11.90 -22.03
CA MET A 51 2.79 -12.41 -21.03
C MET A 51 2.30 -13.78 -20.54
N SER A 52 3.09 -14.82 -20.79
CA SER A 52 2.83 -16.18 -20.32
C SER A 52 3.23 -16.35 -18.84
N MET A 53 2.95 -17.53 -18.26
CA MET A 53 3.38 -17.85 -16.90
C MET A 53 4.91 -17.85 -16.78
N ASP A 54 5.60 -18.39 -17.79
CA ASP A 54 7.06 -18.47 -17.80
C ASP A 54 7.67 -17.07 -17.94
N ASP A 55 7.09 -16.23 -18.80
CA ASP A 55 7.52 -14.84 -18.95
C ASP A 55 7.33 -14.04 -17.64
N MET A 56 6.22 -14.29 -16.94
CA MET A 56 5.97 -13.68 -15.63
C MET A 56 7.00 -14.14 -14.59
N CYS A 57 7.37 -15.43 -14.59
CA CYS A 57 8.44 -15.91 -13.70
C CYS A 57 9.77 -15.22 -14.01
N ASN A 58 10.11 -15.05 -15.30
CA ASN A 58 11.31 -14.33 -15.71
C ASN A 58 11.29 -12.87 -15.26
N PHE A 59 10.15 -12.19 -15.43
CA PHE A 59 9.97 -10.82 -14.93
C PHE A 59 10.16 -10.73 -13.40
N LEU A 60 9.57 -11.65 -12.64
CA LEU A 60 9.70 -11.66 -11.17
C LEU A 60 11.16 -11.87 -10.74
N VAL A 61 11.91 -12.74 -11.43
CA VAL A 61 13.32 -13.00 -11.10
C VAL A 61 14.21 -11.84 -11.54
N GLU A 62 14.14 -11.45 -12.81
CA GLU A 62 15.12 -10.55 -13.42
C GLU A 62 14.83 -9.08 -13.13
N PHE A 63 13.56 -8.69 -13.10
CA PHE A 63 13.15 -7.30 -12.91
C PHE A 63 12.76 -6.99 -11.45
N GLN A 64 11.98 -7.86 -10.79
CA GLN A 64 11.61 -7.67 -9.37
C GLN A 64 12.66 -8.19 -8.39
N GLY A 65 13.61 -9.01 -8.83
CA GLY A 65 14.68 -9.57 -7.99
C GLY A 65 14.19 -10.64 -7.01
N GLU A 66 13.06 -11.29 -7.30
CA GLU A 66 12.52 -12.37 -6.47
C GLU A 66 13.34 -13.65 -6.63
N ASN A 67 13.76 -14.24 -5.51
CA ASN A 67 14.62 -15.43 -5.49
C ASN A 67 13.94 -16.68 -4.89
N GLU A 68 12.80 -16.52 -4.23
CA GLU A 68 12.10 -17.58 -3.51
C GLU A 68 10.61 -17.59 -3.89
N ALA A 69 10.01 -18.79 -3.92
CA ALA A 69 8.58 -18.99 -4.18
C ALA A 69 8.03 -18.35 -5.47
N VAL A 70 8.88 -18.02 -6.45
CA VAL A 70 8.53 -17.31 -7.69
C VAL A 70 7.35 -17.95 -8.42
N THR A 71 7.39 -19.28 -8.64
CA THR A 71 6.30 -19.98 -9.35
C THR A 71 4.98 -19.93 -8.58
N THR A 72 5.03 -20.02 -7.26
CA THR A 72 3.84 -19.89 -6.40
C THR A 72 3.29 -18.47 -6.45
N HIS A 73 4.16 -17.46 -6.43
CA HIS A 73 3.77 -16.06 -6.55
C HIS A 73 3.16 -15.75 -7.91
N ALA A 74 3.81 -16.16 -9.00
CA ALA A 74 3.29 -16.04 -10.37
C ALA A 74 1.89 -16.69 -10.49
N GLN A 75 1.72 -17.89 -9.94
CA GLN A 75 0.41 -18.56 -9.95
C GLN A 75 -0.67 -17.77 -9.19
N ALA A 76 -0.34 -17.22 -8.02
CA ALA A 76 -1.27 -16.39 -7.25
C ALA A 76 -1.68 -15.11 -8.00
N ILE A 77 -0.74 -14.48 -8.71
CA ILE A 77 -1.01 -13.32 -9.57
C ILE A 77 -1.99 -13.71 -10.67
N PHE A 78 -1.72 -14.79 -11.40
CA PHE A 78 -2.61 -15.29 -12.44
C PHE A 78 -4.01 -15.59 -11.88
N ASP A 79 -4.09 -16.28 -10.75
CA ASP A 79 -5.35 -16.65 -10.10
C ASP A 79 -6.17 -15.42 -9.69
N SER A 80 -5.52 -14.40 -9.13
CA SER A 80 -6.18 -13.15 -8.70
C SER A 80 -6.86 -12.41 -9.86
N LEU A 81 -6.33 -12.56 -11.07
CA LEU A 81 -6.79 -11.84 -12.24
C LEU A 81 -7.82 -12.65 -13.06
N LYS A 82 -7.90 -13.98 -12.89
CA LYS A 82 -8.74 -14.91 -13.70
C LYS A 82 -10.19 -14.43 -13.88
N HIS A 83 -10.77 -13.81 -12.86
CA HIS A 83 -12.16 -13.35 -12.86
C HIS A 83 -12.44 -12.15 -13.77
N LEU A 84 -11.42 -11.48 -14.30
CA LEU A 84 -11.59 -10.23 -15.06
C LEU A 84 -11.95 -10.45 -16.54
N ASN A 85 -12.08 -11.69 -17.03
CA ASN A 85 -12.26 -12.00 -18.46
C ASN A 85 -11.17 -11.40 -19.39
N ILE A 86 -10.02 -11.00 -18.83
CA ILE A 86 -8.85 -10.48 -19.58
C ILE A 86 -7.98 -11.64 -20.11
N PHE A 87 -8.40 -12.89 -19.87
CA PHE A 87 -7.66 -14.09 -20.27
C PHE A 87 -8.09 -14.60 -21.64
N GLN A 88 -7.24 -14.42 -22.64
CA GLN A 88 -7.30 -15.25 -23.85
C GLN A 88 -6.37 -16.46 -23.68
N ARG A 89 -6.89 -17.55 -23.09
CA ARG A 89 -6.37 -18.94 -23.12
C ARG A 89 -4.87 -19.24 -22.87
N ARG A 90 -3.94 -18.28 -22.75
CA ARG A 90 -2.49 -18.50 -22.76
C ARG A 90 -1.62 -17.52 -21.97
N GLY A 91 -2.20 -16.46 -21.39
CA GLY A 91 -1.44 -15.42 -20.69
C GLY A 91 -2.31 -14.21 -20.39
N PHE A 92 -1.72 -13.13 -19.91
CA PHE A 92 -2.43 -11.88 -19.69
C PHE A 92 -1.81 -10.71 -20.46
N HIS A 93 -2.65 -9.73 -20.83
CA HIS A 93 -2.26 -8.54 -21.59
C HIS A 93 -1.77 -7.41 -20.66
N ILE A 94 -1.24 -6.34 -21.26
CA ILE A 94 -0.73 -5.16 -20.55
C ILE A 94 -1.67 -4.63 -19.44
N ASP A 95 -2.98 -4.60 -19.67
CA ASP A 95 -3.96 -4.13 -18.68
C ASP A 95 -3.97 -4.97 -17.41
N ALA A 96 -3.71 -6.27 -17.52
CA ALA A 96 -3.62 -7.19 -16.39
C ALA A 96 -2.27 -7.07 -15.68
N PHE A 97 -1.17 -6.93 -16.44
CA PHE A 97 0.15 -6.63 -15.88
C PHE A 97 0.14 -5.36 -15.04
N PHE A 98 -0.41 -4.28 -15.60
CA PHE A 98 -0.50 -3.00 -14.91
C PHE A 98 -1.39 -3.05 -13.66
N ARG A 99 -2.46 -3.86 -13.67
CA ARG A 99 -3.26 -4.12 -12.46
C ARG A 99 -2.49 -4.88 -11.41
N TYR A 100 -1.69 -5.88 -11.79
CA TYR A 100 -0.81 -6.59 -10.87
C TYR A 100 0.16 -5.62 -10.18
N LEU A 101 0.82 -4.73 -10.94
CA LEU A 101 1.78 -3.77 -10.38
C LEU A 101 1.17 -2.85 -9.31
N LEU A 102 -0.13 -2.60 -9.38
CA LEU A 102 -0.90 -1.79 -8.44
C LEU A 102 -1.60 -2.61 -7.34
N SER A 103 -1.48 -3.94 -7.38
CA SER A 103 -2.14 -4.85 -6.45
C SER A 103 -1.30 -5.08 -5.20
N ASP A 104 -1.95 -5.61 -4.15
CA ASP A 104 -1.27 -6.00 -2.91
C ASP A 104 -0.26 -7.15 -3.12
N LEU A 105 -0.35 -7.89 -4.25
CA LEU A 105 0.64 -8.90 -4.63
C LEU A 105 1.98 -8.28 -5.07
N ASN A 106 1.98 -7.00 -5.44
CA ASN A 106 3.21 -6.24 -5.71
C ASN A 106 3.52 -5.27 -4.56
N GLY A 107 3.20 -5.66 -3.33
CA GLY A 107 3.39 -4.83 -2.14
C GLY A 107 4.88 -4.59 -1.85
N PRO A 108 5.33 -3.36 -1.56
CA PRO A 108 6.73 -3.06 -1.29
C PRO A 108 7.22 -3.56 0.09
N LEU A 109 6.33 -4.14 0.90
CA LEU A 109 6.60 -4.52 2.28
C LEU A 109 6.76 -6.03 2.38
N ALA A 110 7.98 -6.46 2.70
CA ALA A 110 8.26 -7.85 3.03
C ALA A 110 7.65 -8.21 4.40
N GLU A 111 7.29 -9.49 4.57
CA GLU A 111 7.02 -10.07 5.88
C GLU A 111 8.27 -9.98 6.80
N VAL A 112 8.08 -10.29 8.08
CA VAL A 112 9.18 -10.28 9.05
C VAL A 112 10.21 -11.35 8.68
N HIS A 113 11.38 -10.91 8.21
CA HIS A 113 12.47 -11.76 7.70
C HIS A 113 13.75 -11.71 8.56
N HIS A 114 13.81 -10.82 9.54
CA HIS A 114 14.93 -10.73 10.47
C HIS A 114 14.86 -11.87 11.51
N ASP A 115 15.99 -12.29 12.07
CA ASP A 115 16.00 -13.18 13.24
C ASP A 115 15.34 -12.47 14.42
N MET A 116 14.22 -13.00 14.90
CA MET A 116 13.44 -12.45 16.01
C MET A 116 13.73 -13.13 17.36
N ASN A 117 14.79 -13.96 17.45
CA ASN A 117 15.18 -14.66 18.67
C ASN A 117 16.40 -14.06 19.38
N ALA A 118 17.08 -13.07 18.79
CA ALA A 118 18.18 -12.36 19.44
C ALA A 118 17.70 -11.54 20.66
N PRO A 119 18.59 -11.13 21.58
CA PRO A 119 18.24 -10.25 22.71
C PRO A 119 17.65 -8.91 22.26
N LEU A 120 16.74 -8.33 23.07
CA LEU A 120 16.02 -7.08 22.74
C LEU A 120 16.93 -5.91 22.36
N ALA A 121 18.12 -5.82 22.97
CA ALA A 121 19.09 -4.74 22.72
C ALA A 121 19.67 -4.74 21.29
N HIS A 122 19.44 -5.78 20.49
CA HIS A 122 19.94 -5.90 19.11
C HIS A 122 18.98 -5.27 18.09
N TYR A 123 17.79 -4.83 18.50
CA TYR A 123 16.77 -4.30 17.59
C TYR A 123 16.56 -2.81 17.80
N PHE A 124 16.27 -2.11 16.71
CA PHE A 124 15.65 -0.79 16.79
C PHE A 124 14.18 -0.95 17.20
N LEU A 125 13.76 -0.22 18.23
CA LEU A 125 12.38 -0.22 18.69
C LEU A 125 11.69 1.07 18.25
N TYR A 126 10.51 0.92 17.65
CA TYR A 126 9.65 2.06 17.41
C TYR A 126 8.94 2.46 18.71
N THR A 127 9.44 3.52 19.35
CA THR A 127 9.00 3.98 20.66
C THR A 127 8.14 5.25 20.56
N GLY A 128 7.15 5.38 21.45
CA GLY A 128 6.35 6.60 21.60
C GLY A 128 6.66 7.33 22.90
N HIS A 129 7.14 8.56 22.79
CA HIS A 129 7.37 9.45 23.93
C HIS A 129 6.09 10.19 24.31
N ASN A 130 5.75 10.22 25.60
CA ASN A 130 4.49 10.75 26.14
C ASN A 130 3.27 10.31 25.31
N SER A 131 3.15 9.00 25.13
CA SER A 131 2.19 8.35 24.22
C SER A 131 0.71 8.66 24.54
N TYR A 132 0.45 9.12 25.75
CA TYR A 132 -0.86 9.55 26.21
C TYR A 132 -1.28 10.93 25.71
N LEU A 133 -0.36 11.78 25.24
CA LEU A 133 -0.67 13.14 24.79
C LEU A 133 -1.40 13.15 23.45
N THR A 134 -2.46 13.94 23.37
CA THR A 134 -3.23 14.15 22.14
C THR A 134 -2.61 15.21 21.21
N GLY A 135 -1.58 15.93 21.68
CA GLY A 135 -0.96 17.04 20.96
C GLY A 135 0.37 17.48 21.58
N ASN A 136 0.49 18.77 21.90
CA ASN A 136 1.70 19.39 22.44
C ASN A 136 1.95 19.04 23.92
N GLN A 137 3.18 19.25 24.38
CA GLN A 137 3.64 18.91 25.74
C GLN A 137 3.04 19.81 26.84
N LEU A 138 2.59 21.02 26.53
CA LEU A 138 2.23 22.02 27.55
C LEU A 138 0.75 22.04 27.90
N SER A 139 -0.13 21.92 26.90
CA SER A 139 -1.56 22.21 27.07
C SER A 139 -2.50 21.17 26.49
N SER A 140 -1.98 20.14 25.80
CA SER A 140 -2.85 19.13 25.22
C SER A 140 -3.29 18.10 26.25
N ALA A 141 -4.52 17.60 26.06
CA ALA A 141 -5.08 16.59 26.95
C ALA A 141 -4.36 15.25 26.82
N SER A 142 -4.43 14.47 27.90
CA SER A 142 -4.02 13.07 27.93
C SER A 142 -5.22 12.17 27.60
N SER A 143 -5.04 11.14 26.77
CA SER A 143 -6.12 10.25 26.33
C SER A 143 -5.61 8.87 25.93
N THR A 144 -6.39 7.84 26.30
CA THR A 144 -6.19 6.47 25.79
C THR A 144 -6.30 6.37 24.27
N SER A 145 -7.06 7.27 23.62
CA SER A 145 -7.18 7.30 22.16
C SER A 145 -5.85 7.62 21.46
N ALA A 146 -4.98 8.42 22.08
CA ALA A 146 -3.64 8.71 21.57
C ALA A 146 -2.77 7.45 21.58
N ILE A 147 -2.83 6.69 22.68
CA ILE A 147 -2.14 5.40 22.83
C ILE A 147 -2.65 4.38 21.80
N ILE A 148 -3.98 4.25 21.65
CA ILE A 148 -4.58 3.35 20.64
C ILE A 148 -4.08 3.71 19.24
N LYS A 149 -4.00 5.00 18.91
CA LYS A 149 -3.49 5.47 17.61
C LYS A 149 -2.01 5.16 17.43
N ALA A 150 -1.19 5.30 18.47
CA ALA A 150 0.23 4.94 18.43
C ALA A 150 0.43 3.43 18.19
N LEU A 151 -0.31 2.58 18.92
CA LEU A 151 -0.24 1.12 18.76
C LEU A 151 -0.69 0.67 17.36
N LYS A 152 -1.77 1.24 16.82
CA LYS A 152 -2.23 0.98 15.44
C LYS A 152 -1.21 1.38 14.37
N LYS A 153 -0.32 2.33 14.67
CA LYS A 153 0.79 2.73 13.79
C LYS A 153 2.03 1.84 13.93
N GLY A 154 2.03 0.87 14.84
CA GLY A 154 3.15 -0.06 15.03
C GLY A 154 4.13 0.30 16.15
N VAL A 155 3.83 1.28 17.00
CA VAL A 155 4.65 1.55 18.19
C VAL A 155 4.70 0.31 19.09
N ARG A 156 5.86 0.03 19.67
CA ARG A 156 6.14 -1.15 20.53
C ARG A 156 6.41 -0.77 21.99
N VAL A 157 6.82 0.47 22.25
CA VAL A 157 7.04 0.99 23.60
C VAL A 157 6.20 2.24 23.77
N ILE A 158 5.41 2.29 24.85
CA ILE A 158 4.64 3.46 25.25
C ILE A 158 5.16 3.98 26.58
N GLU A 159 5.09 5.29 26.75
CA GLU A 159 5.41 5.99 27.99
C GLU A 159 4.13 6.40 28.71
N LEU A 160 4.12 6.22 30.04
CA LEU A 160 3.03 6.59 30.94
C LEU A 160 3.59 7.30 32.15
N ASP A 161 3.28 8.57 32.28
CA ASP A 161 3.67 9.39 33.43
C ASP A 161 2.55 9.35 34.46
N LEU A 162 2.81 8.66 35.59
CA LEU A 162 1.82 8.42 36.63
C LEU A 162 1.93 9.45 37.75
N TRP A 163 0.81 10.09 38.06
CA TRP A 163 0.67 11.07 39.14
C TRP A 163 -0.44 10.65 40.10
N PRO A 164 -0.34 10.90 41.41
CA PRO A 164 -1.47 10.71 42.32
C PRO A 164 -2.65 11.60 41.91
N ASN A 165 -3.87 11.11 42.09
CA ASN A 165 -5.05 11.95 42.06
C ASN A 165 -5.10 12.88 43.30
N SER A 166 -5.98 13.87 43.31
CA SER A 166 -6.10 14.83 44.42
C SER A 166 -6.46 14.21 45.78
N ARG A 167 -6.99 12.98 45.78
CA ARG A 167 -7.35 12.23 46.99
C ARG A 167 -6.24 11.29 47.48
N GLY A 168 -5.19 11.09 46.69
CA GLY A 168 -4.10 10.16 46.97
C GLY A 168 -4.49 8.68 46.94
N ASP A 169 -5.67 8.33 46.42
CA ASP A 169 -6.21 6.96 46.41
C ASP A 169 -6.22 6.30 45.01
N ASP A 170 -5.84 7.05 43.97
CA ASP A 170 -5.73 6.56 42.58
C ASP A 170 -4.64 7.32 41.80
N VAL A 171 -4.37 6.91 40.56
CA VAL A 171 -3.39 7.51 39.65
C VAL A 171 -4.02 8.14 38.41
N LEU A 172 -3.41 9.21 37.94
CA LEU A 172 -3.72 9.91 36.70
C LEU A 172 -2.51 9.83 35.75
N VAL A 173 -2.78 9.70 34.45
CA VAL A 173 -1.73 9.76 33.41
C VAL A 173 -1.69 11.17 32.83
N HIS A 174 -0.64 11.94 33.13
CA HIS A 174 -0.50 13.33 32.70
C HIS A 174 0.96 13.76 32.56
N HIS A 175 1.20 14.75 31.69
CA HIS A 175 2.53 15.34 31.53
C HIS A 175 2.76 16.36 32.63
N GLY A 176 3.88 16.23 33.35
CA GLY A 176 4.16 16.96 34.59
C GLY A 176 3.90 18.47 34.50
N GLY A 177 3.10 18.98 35.45
CA GLY A 177 2.84 20.41 35.59
C GLY A 177 1.46 20.72 36.19
N TYR A 178 1.49 21.11 37.47
CA TYR A 178 0.45 21.75 38.29
C TYR A 178 -0.45 20.86 39.17
N GLU A 179 0.04 20.60 40.40
CA GLU A 179 -0.70 21.02 41.59
C GLU A 179 -0.95 22.55 41.55
N PHE A 180 -1.95 23.05 42.29
CA PHE A 180 -2.55 24.41 42.26
C PHE A 180 -3.63 24.52 41.16
N ILE A 181 -4.92 24.28 41.45
CA ILE A 181 -5.79 24.84 42.51
C ILE A 181 -6.75 23.78 43.05
#